data_AF-A0A399SNS2-F1
#
_entry.id   AF-A0A399SNS2-F1
#
_cell.length_a   1.000
_cell.length_b   1.000
_cell.length_c   1.000
_cell.angle_alpha   90.00
_cell.angle_beta   90.00
_cell.angle_gamma   90.00
#
_symmetry.space_group_name_H-M   'P 1'
#
loop_
_entity.id
_entity.type
_entity.pdbx_description
1 polymer ?
#
loop_
_entity_poly.entity_id
_entity_poly.type
_entity_poly.pdbx_seq_one_letter_code
_entity_poly.pdbx_strand_id
1 'polypeptide(L)'
;MSAARPSTEHVTGAGAGPSSADLLRLLRERQPLVQCITNAVVTGFTANVLLALGAAPAMTDVPTEAGPFARIASGLLVNLGTPHAEQREATVEAAHAAREAGTPWVLDPVAVGALPVRTRLAHELVALSPTIVRGNASEVIALATGGAGGRGVDAPDEVEAA
;
A
#
# COMPACT_ATOMS: atom_id res chain seq x y z
N MET A 1 -13.19 8.97 -49.75
CA MET A 1 -12.18 8.12 -49.10
C MET A 1 -12.34 8.26 -47.60
N SER A 2 -13.10 7.36 -46.97
CA SER A 2 -13.32 7.33 -45.53
C SER A 2 -12.41 6.25 -44.96
N ALA A 3 -11.46 6.64 -44.12
CA ALA A 3 -10.49 5.72 -43.51
C ALA A 3 -11.22 4.87 -42.46
N ALA A 4 -11.31 3.56 -42.73
CA ALA A 4 -11.83 2.59 -41.79
C ALA A 4 -10.99 2.59 -40.51
N ARG A 5 -11.64 2.72 -39.35
CA ARG A 5 -10.99 2.55 -38.04
C ARG A 5 -10.54 1.10 -37.89
N PRO A 6 -9.33 0.83 -37.37
CA PRO A 6 -8.91 -0.52 -37.08
C PRO A 6 -9.80 -1.10 -35.98
N SER A 7 -10.37 -2.27 -36.25
CA SER A 7 -11.10 -3.10 -35.32
C SER A 7 -10.21 -3.48 -34.15
N THR A 8 -10.62 -3.11 -32.94
CA THR A 8 -10.06 -3.61 -31.69
C THR A 8 -10.39 -5.08 -31.58
N GLU A 9 -9.45 -5.94 -31.93
CA GLU A 9 -9.49 -7.35 -31.52
C GLU A 9 -9.44 -7.39 -29.99
N HIS A 10 -10.55 -7.80 -29.38
CA HIS A 10 -10.53 -8.23 -27.99
C HIS A 10 -9.62 -9.45 -27.90
N VAL A 11 -8.51 -9.32 -27.17
CA VAL A 11 -7.71 -10.46 -26.72
C VAL A 11 -8.56 -11.27 -25.74
N THR A 12 -9.37 -12.18 -26.27
CA THR A 12 -10.00 -13.25 -25.50
C THR A 12 -8.98 -14.38 -25.34
N GLY A 13 -8.16 -14.27 -24.30
CA GLY A 13 -7.10 -15.25 -24.06
C GLY A 13 -6.34 -15.04 -22.75
N ALA A 14 -7.02 -14.72 -21.65
CA ALA A 14 -6.41 -14.82 -20.33
C ALA A 14 -6.70 -16.20 -19.76
N GLY A 15 -5.70 -17.08 -19.72
CA GLY A 15 -5.75 -18.20 -18.78
C GLY A 15 -6.00 -17.61 -17.40
N ALA A 16 -7.01 -18.13 -16.68
CA ALA A 16 -7.36 -17.60 -15.37
C ALA A 16 -6.09 -17.60 -14.50
N GLY A 17 -5.69 -16.41 -14.03
CA GLY A 17 -4.58 -16.28 -13.09
C GLY A 17 -4.83 -17.12 -11.83
N PRO A 18 -3.83 -17.24 -10.93
CA PRO A 18 -4.01 -18.01 -9.70
C PRO A 18 -5.26 -17.53 -8.95
N SER A 19 -6.10 -18.47 -8.54
CA SER A 19 -7.29 -18.16 -7.75
C SER A 19 -6.89 -17.63 -6.37
N SER A 20 -7.83 -17.01 -5.65
CA SER A 20 -7.58 -16.61 -4.25
C SER A 20 -7.19 -17.78 -3.36
N ALA A 21 -7.69 -18.99 -3.64
CA ALA A 21 -7.31 -20.20 -2.93
C ALA A 21 -5.85 -20.60 -3.23
N ASP A 22 -5.42 -20.49 -4.48
CA ASP A 22 -4.03 -20.76 -4.87
C ASP A 22 -3.06 -19.77 -4.23
N LEU A 23 -3.43 -18.49 -4.19
CA LEU A 23 -2.64 -17.43 -3.55
C LEU A 23 -2.53 -17.64 -2.04
N LEU A 24 -3.63 -18.01 -1.37
CA LEU A 24 -3.62 -18.30 0.06
C LEU A 24 -2.73 -19.52 0.39
N ARG A 25 -2.79 -20.57 -0.44
CA ARG A 25 -1.90 -21.74 -0.29
C ARG A 25 -0.44 -21.34 -0.44
N LEU A 26 -0.12 -20.54 -1.48
CA LEU A 26 1.24 -20.06 -1.72
C LEU A 26 1.76 -19.20 -0.55
N LEU A 27 0.93 -18.33 0.01
CA LEU A 27 1.29 -17.52 1.17
C LEU A 27 1.67 -18.40 2.38
N ARG A 28 0.87 -19.44 2.66
CA ARG A 28 1.13 -20.38 3.76
C ARG A 28 2.38 -21.22 3.54
N GLU A 29 2.69 -21.58 2.30
CA GLU A 29 3.92 -22.31 1.95
C GLU A 29 5.17 -21.44 2.09
N ARG A 30 5.08 -20.16 1.70
CA ARG A 30 6.22 -19.23 1.73
C ARG A 30 6.45 -18.57 3.07
N GLN A 31 5.41 -18.44 3.89
CA GLN A 31 5.44 -17.77 5.20
C GLN A 31 6.17 -16.42 5.16
N PRO A 32 5.73 -15.47 4.31
CA PRO A 32 6.49 -14.26 4.05
C PRO A 32 6.70 -13.41 5.31
N LEU A 33 7.90 -12.84 5.45
CA LEU A 33 8.20 -11.86 6.48
C LEU A 33 7.67 -10.50 6.06
N VAL A 34 6.68 -9.96 6.78
CA VAL A 34 6.03 -8.69 6.43
C VAL A 34 6.38 -7.64 7.47
N GLN A 35 7.17 -6.64 7.08
CA GLN A 35 7.35 -5.45 7.89
C GLN A 35 6.08 -4.62 7.86
N CYS A 36 5.60 -4.21 9.02
CA CYS A 36 4.38 -3.43 9.16
C CYS A 36 4.69 -2.15 9.93
N ILE A 37 4.67 -1.02 9.24
CA ILE A 37 4.65 0.32 9.84
C ILE A 37 3.20 0.79 9.75
N THR A 38 2.42 0.53 10.81
CA THR A 38 0.97 0.75 10.83
C THR A 38 0.51 1.60 12.00
N ASN A 39 -0.76 1.97 11.99
CA ASN A 39 -1.33 2.82 13.02
C ASN A 39 -1.59 2.07 14.33
N ALA A 40 -1.48 2.79 15.45
CA ALA A 40 -1.56 2.23 16.80
C ALA A 40 -2.91 1.57 17.12
N VAL A 41 -3.98 1.93 16.40
CA VAL A 41 -5.32 1.36 16.61
C VAL A 41 -5.40 -0.08 16.09
N VAL A 42 -4.62 -0.43 15.06
CA VAL A 42 -4.72 -1.72 14.36
C VAL A 42 -3.45 -2.57 14.43
N THR A 43 -2.38 -2.15 15.11
CA THR A 43 -1.11 -2.88 15.18
C THR A 43 -1.30 -4.34 15.61
N GLY A 44 -1.97 -4.59 16.74
CA GLY A 44 -2.21 -5.95 17.24
C GLY A 44 -3.13 -6.76 16.33
N PHE A 45 -4.15 -6.14 15.76
CA PHE A 45 -5.06 -6.82 14.84
C PHE A 45 -4.36 -7.23 13.53
N THR A 46 -3.54 -6.34 12.97
CA THR A 46 -2.74 -6.58 11.77
C THR A 46 -1.77 -7.75 11.99
N ALA A 47 -1.08 -7.80 13.14
CA ALA A 47 -0.23 -8.93 13.51
C ALA A 47 -1.01 -10.25 13.51
N ASN A 48 -2.14 -10.28 14.21
CA ASN A 48 -2.94 -11.50 14.37
C ASN A 48 -3.55 -11.97 13.05
N VAL A 49 -3.97 -11.07 12.17
CA VAL A 49 -4.46 -11.43 10.84
C VAL A 49 -3.35 -12.04 10.00
N LEU A 50 -2.15 -11.45 9.98
CA LEU A 50 -1.01 -12.00 9.23
C LEU A 50 -0.61 -13.38 9.76
N LEU A 51 -0.56 -13.56 11.09
CA LEU A 51 -0.31 -14.86 11.72
C LEU A 51 -1.39 -15.88 11.34
N ALA A 52 -2.67 -15.52 11.40
CA ALA A 52 -3.77 -16.41 11.03
C ALA A 52 -3.76 -16.81 9.55
N LEU A 53 -3.25 -15.94 8.68
CA LEU A 53 -3.04 -16.23 7.26
C LEU A 53 -1.85 -17.17 7.03
N GLY A 54 -0.89 -17.23 7.96
CA GLY A 54 0.34 -18.04 7.88
C GLY A 54 1.60 -17.24 7.50
N ALA A 55 1.54 -15.91 7.54
CA ALA A 55 2.70 -15.03 7.36
C ALA A 55 3.41 -14.72 8.69
N ALA A 56 4.60 -14.12 8.61
CA ALA A 56 5.37 -13.67 9.77
C ALA A 56 5.35 -12.13 9.84
N PRO A 57 4.54 -11.52 10.72
CA PRO A 57 4.53 -10.06 10.88
C PRO A 57 5.71 -9.56 11.74
N ALA A 58 6.23 -8.39 11.40
CA ALA A 58 7.19 -7.66 12.22
C ALA A 58 6.84 -6.16 12.28
N MET A 59 6.61 -5.64 13.48
CA MET A 59 6.23 -4.24 13.72
C MET A 59 7.46 -3.35 13.91
N THR A 60 8.38 -3.37 12.93
CA THR A 60 9.64 -2.62 12.99
C THR A 60 9.44 -1.23 12.40
N ASP A 61 9.15 -0.25 13.27
CA ASP A 61 8.86 1.13 12.92
C ASP A 61 9.74 2.16 13.65
N VAL A 62 10.92 1.72 14.10
CA VAL A 62 11.93 2.54 14.76
C VAL A 62 12.91 3.10 13.72
N PRO A 63 13.20 4.42 13.72
CA PRO A 63 14.23 4.99 12.86
C PRO A 63 15.57 4.28 13.04
N THR A 64 16.35 4.19 11.97
CA THR A 64 17.62 3.44 11.84
C THR A 64 17.50 1.91 11.85
N GLU A 65 16.37 1.35 12.29
CA GLU A 65 16.09 -0.09 12.23
C GLU A 65 15.13 -0.43 11.08
N ALA A 66 14.20 0.48 10.77
CA ALA A 66 13.15 0.26 9.80
C ALA A 66 13.68 0.07 8.37
N GLY A 67 14.71 0.82 7.98
CA GLY A 67 15.37 0.68 6.67
C GLY A 67 16.07 -0.67 6.51
N PRO A 68 17.05 -1.03 7.38
CA PRO A 68 17.69 -2.33 7.34
C PRO A 68 16.71 -3.50 7.33
N PHE A 69 15.64 -3.41 8.11
CA PHE A 69 14.60 -4.45 8.14
C PHE A 69 13.84 -4.56 6.82
N ALA A 70 13.49 -3.43 6.18
CA ALA A 70 12.80 -3.40 4.89
C ALA A 70 13.57 -4.13 3.78
N ARG A 71 14.91 -4.14 3.84
CA ARG A 71 15.76 -4.83 2.85
C ARG A 71 15.69 -6.36 2.94
N ILE A 72 15.38 -6.89 4.12
CA ILE A 72 15.31 -8.35 4.35
C ILE A 72 13.87 -8.87 4.39
N ALA A 73 12.88 -7.99 4.53
CA ALA A 73 11.48 -8.35 4.50
C ALA A 73 11.06 -8.90 3.13
N SER A 74 10.09 -9.81 3.12
CA SER A 74 9.42 -10.26 1.89
C SER A 74 8.45 -9.19 1.34
N GLY A 75 8.01 -8.27 2.20
CA GLY A 75 7.21 -7.11 1.81
C GLY A 75 7.07 -6.11 2.96
N LEU A 76 6.72 -4.88 2.61
CA LEU A 76 6.50 -3.78 3.54
C LEU A 76 5.07 -3.23 3.42
N LEU A 77 4.39 -3.06 4.55
CA LEU A 77 3.15 -2.30 4.67
C LEU A 77 3.44 -0.96 5.34
N VAL A 78 3.05 0.13 4.69
CA VAL A 78 3.05 1.49 5.25
C VAL A 78 1.61 1.98 5.35
N ASN A 79 1.11 2.21 6.56
CA ASN A 79 -0.23 2.74 6.82
C ASN A 79 -0.16 4.06 7.60
N LEU A 80 -0.83 5.09 7.09
CA LEU A 80 -0.70 6.47 7.60
C LEU A 80 -1.74 6.86 8.66
N GLY A 81 -2.40 5.89 9.31
CA GLY A 81 -3.57 6.12 10.16
C GLY A 81 -3.30 6.88 11.48
N THR A 82 -2.11 6.81 12.06
CA THR A 82 -1.69 7.60 13.24
C THR A 82 -0.18 7.88 13.20
N PRO A 83 0.32 8.72 12.28
CA PRO A 83 1.76 8.82 12.02
C PRO A 83 2.42 9.86 12.95
N HIS A 84 2.99 9.37 14.04
CA HIS A 84 3.78 10.16 15.01
C HIS A 84 5.11 10.58 14.39
N ALA A 85 5.81 11.57 14.97
CA ALA A 85 7.03 12.13 14.37
C ALA A 85 8.09 11.06 14.03
N GLU A 86 8.51 10.25 14.99
CA GLU A 86 9.52 9.19 14.80
C GLU A 86 9.06 8.14 13.79
N GLN A 87 7.79 7.71 13.85
CA GLN A 87 7.24 6.73 12.93
C GLN A 87 7.25 7.24 11.47
N ARG A 88 7.10 8.55 11.25
CA ARG A 88 7.21 9.15 9.90
C ARG A 88 8.63 9.06 9.36
N GLU A 89 9.62 9.30 10.21
CA GLU A 89 11.04 9.16 9.83
C GLU A 89 11.36 7.71 9.46
N ALA A 90 10.95 6.76 10.30
CA ALA A 90 11.09 5.33 10.04
C ALA A 90 10.37 4.88 8.75
N THR A 91 9.18 5.45 8.49
CA THR A 91 8.39 5.16 7.29
C THR A 91 9.13 5.56 6.01
N VAL A 92 9.66 6.78 5.97
CA VAL A 92 10.42 7.28 4.82
C VAL A 92 11.68 6.46 4.61
N GLU A 93 12.41 6.17 5.70
CA GLU A 93 13.59 5.30 5.67
C GLU A 93 13.30 3.90 5.12
N ALA A 94 12.25 3.24 5.61
CA ALA A 94 11.84 1.92 5.16
C ALA A 94 11.42 1.92 3.69
N ALA A 95 10.66 2.92 3.23
CA ALA A 95 10.25 3.04 1.84
C ALA A 95 11.44 3.24 0.89
N HIS A 96 12.42 4.07 1.28
CA HIS A 96 13.68 4.22 0.53
C HIS A 96 14.43 2.89 0.44
N ALA A 97 14.62 2.21 1.57
CA ALA A 97 15.35 0.95 1.63
C ALA A 97 14.64 -0.17 0.84
N ALA A 98 13.31 -0.24 0.92
CA ALA A 98 12.49 -1.17 0.15
C ALA A 98 12.65 -0.94 -1.36
N ARG A 99 12.57 0.33 -1.82
CA ARG A 99 12.78 0.69 -3.22
C ARG A 99 14.16 0.28 -3.73
N GLU A 100 15.20 0.55 -2.94
CA GLU A 100 16.59 0.21 -3.30
C GLU A 100 16.84 -1.30 -3.33
N ALA A 101 16.24 -2.06 -2.41
CA ALA A 101 16.39 -3.51 -2.32
C ALA A 101 15.46 -4.28 -3.28
N GLY A 102 14.48 -3.59 -3.89
CA GLY A 102 13.43 -4.22 -4.70
C GLY A 102 12.38 -4.96 -3.86
N THR A 103 12.27 -4.66 -2.56
CA THR A 103 11.23 -5.20 -1.69
C THR A 103 9.88 -4.61 -2.09
N PRO A 104 8.87 -5.43 -2.45
CA PRO A 104 7.56 -4.91 -2.79
C PRO A 104 6.90 -4.29 -1.56
N TRP A 105 6.22 -3.16 -1.74
CA TRP A 105 5.61 -2.47 -0.62
C TRP A 105 4.27 -1.82 -0.97
N VAL A 106 3.41 -1.75 0.05
CA VAL A 106 2.03 -1.25 -0.04
C VAL A 106 1.91 0.05 0.74
N LEU A 107 1.34 1.06 0.11
CA LEU A 107 0.93 2.30 0.76
C LEU A 107 -0.57 2.27 1.04
N ASP A 108 -0.95 2.45 2.30
CA ASP A 108 -2.31 2.67 2.77
C ASP A 108 -2.46 4.13 3.26
N PRO A 109 -2.97 5.05 2.40
CA PRO A 109 -2.97 6.49 2.61
C PRO A 109 -4.14 6.96 3.50
N VAL A 110 -4.39 6.28 4.62
CA VAL A 110 -5.55 6.53 5.51
C VAL A 110 -5.76 8.01 5.81
N ALA A 111 -6.92 8.53 5.43
CA ALA A 111 -7.35 9.92 5.62
C ALA A 111 -6.42 10.99 4.99
N VAL A 112 -5.79 10.67 3.86
CA VAL A 112 -5.21 11.67 2.94
C VAL A 112 -6.32 12.57 2.37
N GLY A 113 -5.96 13.82 2.07
CA GLY A 113 -6.89 14.89 1.66
C GLY A 113 -6.87 16.02 2.69
N ALA A 114 -7.83 16.01 3.61
CA ALA A 114 -8.01 17.11 4.57
C ALA A 114 -6.89 17.24 5.62
N LEU A 115 -6.16 16.17 5.94
CA LEU A 115 -5.14 16.19 6.99
C LEU A 115 -3.74 16.50 6.41
N PRO A 116 -3.12 17.65 6.77
CA PRO A 116 -1.92 18.13 6.08
C PRO A 116 -0.69 17.23 6.29
N VAL A 117 -0.53 16.66 7.49
CA VAL A 117 0.60 15.77 7.82
C VAL A 117 0.54 14.50 6.99
N ARG A 118 -0.63 13.85 6.91
CA ARG A 118 -0.80 12.59 6.17
C ARG A 118 -0.71 12.81 4.67
N THR A 119 -1.33 13.88 4.18
CA THR A 119 -1.34 14.22 2.75
C THR A 119 0.06 14.51 2.24
N ARG A 120 0.85 15.34 2.94
CA ARG A 120 2.24 15.60 2.55
C ARG A 120 3.06 14.32 2.54
N LEU A 121 2.98 13.51 3.60
CA LEU A 121 3.74 12.27 3.71
C LEU A 121 3.34 11.26 2.62
N ALA A 122 2.06 11.14 2.30
CA ALA A 122 1.60 10.24 1.25
C ALA A 122 2.17 10.63 -0.12
N HIS A 123 2.22 11.92 -0.46
CA HIS A 123 2.83 12.37 -1.72
C HIS A 123 4.34 12.10 -1.77
N GLU A 124 5.05 12.29 -0.65
CA GLU A 124 6.46 11.92 -0.54
C GLU A 124 6.66 10.41 -0.79
N LEU A 125 5.82 9.58 -0.18
CA LEU A 125 5.89 8.13 -0.32
C LEU A 125 5.51 7.63 -1.71
N VAL A 126 4.52 8.25 -2.39
CA VAL A 126 4.17 7.92 -3.78
C VAL A 126 5.36 8.14 -4.71
N ALA A 127 6.17 9.18 -4.49
CA ALA A 127 7.38 9.42 -5.28
C ALA A 127 8.41 8.28 -5.15
N LEU A 128 8.33 7.47 -4.10
CA LEU A 128 9.15 6.26 -3.89
C LEU A 128 8.58 5.01 -4.56
N SER A 129 7.53 5.14 -5.37
CA SER A 129 6.99 4.07 -6.23
C SER A 129 6.53 2.82 -5.45
N PRO A 130 5.49 2.92 -4.60
CA PRO A 130 4.88 1.74 -3.99
C PRO A 130 4.42 0.75 -5.06
N THR A 131 4.53 -0.54 -4.76
CA THR A 131 4.04 -1.60 -5.64
C THR A 131 2.52 -1.54 -5.74
N ILE A 132 1.84 -1.22 -4.65
CA ILE A 132 0.38 -1.09 -4.57
C ILE A 132 0.05 0.13 -3.69
N VAL A 133 -0.91 0.93 -4.13
CA VAL A 133 -1.63 1.87 -3.26
C VAL A 133 -3.00 1.29 -2.98
N ARG A 134 -3.39 1.19 -1.71
CA ARG A 134 -4.70 0.67 -1.29
C ARG A 134 -5.38 1.69 -0.39
N GLY A 135 -6.46 2.29 -0.87
CA GLY A 135 -7.32 3.21 -0.11
C GLY A 135 -8.77 3.09 -0.56
N ASN A 136 -9.66 3.85 0.07
CA ASN A 136 -11.01 4.07 -0.47
C ASN A 136 -10.98 5.05 -1.66
N ALA A 137 -12.11 5.24 -2.34
CA ALA A 137 -12.19 6.09 -3.54
C ALA A 137 -11.74 7.54 -3.25
N SER A 138 -12.21 8.14 -2.15
CA SER A 138 -11.88 9.53 -1.81
C SER A 138 -10.40 9.71 -1.47
N GLU A 139 -9.77 8.75 -0.78
CA GLU A 139 -8.33 8.76 -0.47
C GLU A 139 -7.49 8.63 -1.74
N VAL A 140 -7.87 7.76 -2.67
CA VAL A 140 -7.16 7.56 -3.94
C VAL A 140 -7.29 8.80 -4.82
N ILE A 141 -8.49 9.37 -4.95
CA ILE A 141 -8.72 10.62 -5.67
C ILE A 141 -7.90 11.75 -5.05
N ALA A 142 -7.95 11.92 -3.73
CA ALA A 142 -7.18 12.96 -3.05
C ALA A 142 -5.67 12.81 -3.28
N LEU A 143 -5.16 11.56 -3.26
CA LEU A 143 -3.76 11.28 -3.54
C LEU A 143 -3.38 11.57 -5.00
N ALA A 144 -4.28 11.31 -5.95
CA ALA A 144 -4.08 11.58 -7.37
C ALA A 144 -4.16 13.07 -7.72
N THR A 145 -5.03 13.84 -7.05
CA THR A 145 -5.31 15.25 -7.36
C THR A 145 -4.54 16.26 -6.51
N GLY A 146 -3.72 15.82 -5.54
CA GLY A 146 -2.94 16.72 -4.70
C GLY A 146 -3.73 17.29 -3.51
N GLY A 147 -4.71 16.56 -2.99
CA GLY A 147 -5.53 16.95 -1.84
C GLY A 147 -6.83 17.68 -2.17
N ALA A 148 -7.19 17.78 -3.46
CA ALA A 148 -8.49 18.28 -3.89
C ALA A 148 -9.50 17.12 -3.98
N GLY A 149 -9.93 16.58 -2.82
CA GLY A 149 -10.92 15.49 -2.75
C GLY A 149 -11.17 15.01 -1.32
N GLY A 150 -12.44 14.73 -0.99
CA GLY A 150 -12.85 13.95 0.19
C GLY A 150 -12.94 14.67 1.54
N ARG A 151 -14.16 14.92 2.04
CA ARG A 151 -14.42 15.12 3.48
C ARG A 151 -14.38 13.77 4.20
N GLY A 152 -13.20 13.28 4.53
CA GLY A 152 -13.02 12.12 5.41
C GLY A 152 -13.60 10.80 4.91
N VAL A 153 -13.77 9.85 5.85
CA VAL A 153 -14.13 8.44 5.62
C VAL A 153 -15.55 8.20 5.10
N ASP A 154 -16.39 9.24 5.05
CA ASP A 154 -17.82 9.15 4.69
C ASP A 154 -18.16 9.88 3.36
N ALA A 155 -17.17 10.19 2.51
CA ALA A 155 -17.42 10.85 1.23
C ALA A 155 -18.03 9.87 0.19
N PRO A 156 -19.08 10.26 -0.56
CA PRO A 156 -19.80 9.39 -1.49
C PRO A 156 -19.10 9.24 -2.85
N ASP A 157 -17.77 9.41 -2.92
CA ASP A 157 -17.05 9.37 -4.18
C ASP A 157 -17.11 7.95 -4.79
N GLU A 158 -17.47 7.87 -6.07
CA GLU A 158 -17.64 6.60 -6.77
C GLU A 158 -16.29 5.94 -7.07
N VAL A 159 -16.24 4.61 -6.98
CA VAL A 159 -15.01 3.82 -7.26
C VAL A 159 -14.49 4.06 -8.67
N GLU A 160 -15.36 4.31 -9.65
CA GLU A 160 -14.99 4.55 -11.05
C GLU A 160 -14.21 5.88 -11.23
N ALA A 161 -14.32 6.81 -10.28
CA ALA A 161 -13.63 8.08 -10.32
C ALA A 161 -12.20 8.03 -9.72
N ALA A 162 -11.81 6.91 -9.11
CA ALA A 162 -10.52 6.70 -8.44
C ALA A 162 -9.53 5.93 -9.30
#